data_AF-A0A935QBL6-F1
#
_entry.id   AF-A0A935QBL6-F1
#
_cell.length_a   1.000
_cell.length_b   1.000
_cell.length_c   1.000
_cell.angle_alpha   90.00
_cell.angle_beta   90.00
_cell.angle_gamma   90.00
#
_symmetry.space_group_name_H-M   'P 1'
#
loop_
_entity.id
_entity.type
_entity.pdbx_description
1 polymer ?
#
loop_
_entity_poly.entity_id
_entity_poly.type
_entity_poly.pdbx_seq_one_letter_code
_entity_poly.pdbx_strand_id
1 'polypeptide(L)'
;MRKFCLSVGAVIAMCLASPPATAAPPPIPLQAVFESAPAQDGYDRYLELETGRVYTGGLMIGTTWDEDRTRFQDAELGLDVMIAGNGAILDLEGEQICFSFCTNRLDIQDCIVLNGGVRFVGDNSVDVQRVPAGSVRYCTFYRPEEYAVRLMGAGAGVLCERNLVVDPVDTGQDVMIWTGITGNNLPTGLAFGLSIQTGAFGLPDVRDNWTYHADPRANEDPLRHFGFL
;
A
#
# COMPACT_ATOMS: atom_id res chain seq x y z
N MET A 1 56.54 36.83 -19.71
CA MET A 1 55.07 36.94 -19.88
C MET A 1 54.62 36.06 -21.04
N ARG A 2 54.02 34.90 -20.77
CA ARG A 2 53.51 33.97 -21.81
C ARG A 2 52.03 34.26 -22.06
N LYS A 3 51.68 34.63 -23.29
CA LYS A 3 50.29 34.81 -23.74
C LYS A 3 49.70 33.44 -24.07
N PHE A 4 48.73 32.98 -23.30
CA PHE A 4 47.89 31.83 -23.64
C PHE A 4 46.76 32.32 -24.57
N CYS A 5 46.70 31.75 -25.77
CA CYS A 5 45.62 31.97 -26.72
C CYS A 5 44.52 30.93 -26.43
N LEU A 6 43.37 31.35 -25.90
CA LEU A 6 42.20 30.48 -25.77
C LEU A 6 41.51 30.38 -27.14
N SER A 7 41.56 29.19 -27.73
CA SER A 7 40.73 28.82 -28.88
C SER A 7 39.31 28.48 -28.39
N VAL A 8 38.32 29.30 -28.75
CA VAL A 8 36.90 29.02 -28.51
C VAL A 8 36.44 27.99 -29.53
N GLY A 9 36.30 26.73 -29.11
CA GLY A 9 35.70 25.68 -29.92
C GLY A 9 34.18 25.86 -30.00
N ALA A 10 33.64 25.96 -31.21
CA ALA A 10 32.20 26.01 -31.44
C ALA A 10 31.57 24.66 -31.07
N VAL A 11 30.78 24.63 -29.99
CA VAL A 11 29.93 23.50 -29.65
C VAL A 11 28.68 23.57 -30.53
N ILE A 12 28.63 22.75 -31.57
CA ILE A 12 27.41 22.54 -32.36
C ILE A 12 26.48 21.70 -31.50
N ALA A 13 25.50 22.35 -30.86
CA ALA A 13 24.40 21.68 -30.19
C ALA A 13 23.52 21.01 -31.26
N MET A 14 23.77 19.73 -31.54
CA MET A 14 22.81 18.89 -32.25
C MET A 14 21.59 18.73 -31.35
N CYS A 15 20.51 19.48 -31.65
CA CYS A 15 19.17 19.18 -31.15
C CYS A 15 18.76 17.80 -31.69
N LEU A 16 19.09 16.74 -30.96
CA LEU A 16 18.49 15.43 -31.16
C LEU A 16 17.01 15.59 -30.83
N ALA A 17 16.18 15.59 -31.87
CA ALA A 17 14.74 15.57 -31.70
C ALA A 17 14.39 14.32 -30.87
N SER A 18 13.78 14.55 -29.70
CA SER A 18 13.25 13.45 -28.91
C SER A 18 12.27 12.67 -29.77
N PRO A 19 12.35 11.32 -29.80
CA PRO A 19 11.36 10.53 -30.51
C PRO A 19 9.97 10.91 -29.98
N PRO A 20 8.94 10.91 -30.86
CA PRO A 20 7.58 11.19 -30.42
C PRO A 20 7.22 10.22 -29.30
N ALA A 21 6.66 10.76 -28.22
CA ALA A 21 6.23 9.95 -27.09
C ALA A 21 5.21 8.91 -27.58
N THR A 22 5.57 7.63 -27.52
CA THR A 22 4.62 6.54 -27.73
C THR A 22 3.53 6.68 -26.69
N ALA A 23 2.27 6.65 -27.11
CA ALA A 23 1.14 6.69 -26.19
C ALA A 23 1.28 5.56 -25.16
N ALA A 24 1.10 5.88 -23.88
CA ALA A 24 1.14 4.88 -22.83
C ALA A 24 0.04 3.83 -23.07
N PRO A 25 0.31 2.54 -22.85
CA PRO A 25 -0.71 1.50 -22.97
C PRO A 25 -1.82 1.73 -21.94
N PRO A 26 -3.09 1.40 -22.26
CA PRO A 26 -4.22 1.65 -21.36
C PRO A 26 -4.07 0.88 -20.04
N PRO A 27 -4.54 1.42 -18.90
CA PRO A 27 -4.44 0.74 -17.60
C PRO A 27 -5.16 -0.61 -17.57
N ILE A 28 -4.73 -1.52 -16.69
CA ILE A 28 -5.31 -2.86 -16.52
C ILE A 28 -5.98 -2.93 -15.13
N PRO A 29 -7.24 -3.37 -15.00
CA PRO A 29 -7.83 -3.57 -13.68
C PRO A 29 -7.04 -4.59 -12.84
N LEU A 30 -6.66 -4.22 -11.63
CA LEU A 30 -5.88 -5.07 -10.71
C LEU A 30 -6.64 -6.38 -10.41
N GLN A 31 -7.96 -6.28 -10.24
CA GLN A 31 -8.86 -7.43 -10.07
C GLN A 31 -8.73 -8.47 -11.20
N ALA A 32 -8.63 -8.03 -12.46
CA ALA A 32 -8.52 -8.95 -13.60
C ALA A 32 -7.17 -9.71 -13.58
N VAL A 33 -6.10 -9.05 -13.14
CA VAL A 33 -4.80 -9.69 -12.97
C VAL A 33 -4.88 -10.73 -11.85
N PHE A 34 -5.45 -10.35 -10.71
CA PHE A 34 -5.64 -11.25 -9.56
C PHE A 34 -6.42 -12.52 -9.92
N GLU A 35 -7.53 -12.39 -10.65
CA GLU A 35 -8.37 -13.51 -11.05
C GLU A 35 -7.66 -14.48 -12.00
N SER A 36 -6.75 -13.97 -12.82
CA SER A 36 -5.98 -14.77 -13.79
C SER A 36 -4.63 -15.28 -13.26
N ALA A 37 -4.19 -14.80 -12.10
CA ALA A 37 -2.88 -15.11 -11.56
C ALA A 37 -2.76 -16.60 -11.19
N PRO A 38 -1.68 -17.29 -11.60
CA PRO A 38 -1.47 -18.68 -11.23
C PRO A 38 -1.00 -18.80 -9.77
N ALA A 39 -1.10 -20.02 -9.24
CA ALA A 39 -0.37 -20.38 -8.03
C ALA A 39 1.12 -20.55 -8.34
N GLN A 40 2.00 -19.98 -7.53
CA GLN A 40 3.45 -20.05 -7.69
C GLN A 40 4.16 -19.77 -6.35
N ASP A 41 5.33 -20.39 -6.15
CA ASP A 41 6.20 -20.14 -4.98
C ASP A 41 5.52 -20.28 -3.61
N GLY A 42 4.50 -21.14 -3.52
CA GLY A 42 3.73 -21.38 -2.30
C GLY A 42 2.56 -20.42 -2.08
N TYR A 43 2.31 -19.48 -3.00
CA TYR A 43 1.13 -18.62 -2.99
C TYR A 43 0.03 -19.21 -3.88
N ASP A 44 -1.22 -19.06 -3.46
CA ASP A 44 -2.40 -19.43 -4.25
C ASP A 44 -2.58 -18.49 -5.46
N ARG A 45 -2.16 -17.23 -5.31
CA ARG A 45 -2.13 -16.22 -6.36
C ARG A 45 -0.79 -15.49 -6.35
N TYR A 46 -0.06 -15.58 -7.45
CA TYR A 46 1.19 -14.87 -7.66
C TYR A 46 1.05 -13.89 -8.82
N LEU A 47 0.95 -12.61 -8.48
CA LEU A 47 0.83 -11.53 -9.45
C LEU A 47 2.23 -11.02 -9.76
N GLU A 48 2.77 -11.42 -10.91
CA GLU A 48 4.01 -10.83 -11.45
C GLU A 48 3.64 -9.67 -12.36
N LEU A 49 3.87 -8.44 -11.89
CA LEU A 49 3.47 -7.22 -12.58
C LEU A 49 4.60 -6.68 -13.46
N GLU A 50 4.23 -5.97 -14.52
CA GLU A 50 5.17 -5.39 -15.48
C GLU A 50 5.68 -4.01 -15.01
N THR A 51 6.99 -3.79 -15.12
CA THR A 51 7.63 -2.51 -14.76
C THR A 51 6.98 -1.32 -15.49
N GLY A 52 6.58 -0.31 -14.73
CA GLY A 52 5.98 0.93 -15.28
C GLY A 52 4.56 0.75 -15.86
N ARG A 53 4.00 -0.46 -15.83
CA ARG A 53 2.61 -0.70 -16.21
C ARG A 53 1.68 -0.18 -15.12
N VAL A 54 0.59 0.46 -15.54
CA VAL A 54 -0.44 0.97 -14.62
C VAL A 54 -1.55 -0.07 -14.46
N TYR A 55 -1.82 -0.42 -13.21
CA TYR A 55 -2.93 -1.26 -12.79
C TYR A 55 -3.89 -0.42 -11.94
N THR A 56 -5.20 -0.54 -12.18
CA THR A 56 -6.21 0.33 -11.57
C THR A 56 -7.20 -0.41 -10.67
N GLY A 57 -7.77 0.31 -9.71
CA GLY A 57 -8.78 -0.17 -8.78
C GLY A 57 -8.21 -0.92 -7.56
N GLY A 58 -9.03 -1.08 -6.55
CA GLY A 58 -8.71 -1.80 -5.32
C GLY A 58 -8.78 -3.32 -5.49
N LEU A 59 -8.51 -4.02 -4.38
CA LEU A 59 -8.55 -5.47 -4.33
C LEU A 59 -8.99 -5.93 -2.94
N MET A 60 -10.04 -6.74 -2.87
CA MET A 60 -10.49 -7.37 -1.62
C MET A 60 -10.06 -8.84 -1.60
N ILE A 61 -9.27 -9.22 -0.60
CA ILE A 61 -8.80 -10.59 -0.39
C ILE A 61 -9.23 -11.04 1.00
N GLY A 62 -9.94 -12.16 1.07
CA GLY A 62 -10.55 -12.63 2.31
C GLY A 62 -12.05 -12.37 2.33
N THR A 63 -12.64 -12.43 3.53
CA THR A 63 -14.09 -12.32 3.71
C THR A 63 -14.46 -10.93 4.24
N THR A 64 -15.74 -10.60 4.22
CA THR A 64 -16.28 -9.37 4.80
C THR A 64 -17.21 -9.67 5.96
N TRP A 65 -17.34 -8.73 6.90
CA TRP A 65 -18.26 -8.84 8.01
C TRP A 65 -19.60 -8.18 7.67
N ASP A 66 -20.69 -8.95 7.77
CA ASP A 66 -22.07 -8.48 7.65
C ASP A 66 -22.60 -8.16 9.05
N GLU A 67 -22.62 -6.88 9.39
CA GLU A 67 -23.05 -6.38 10.71
C GLU A 67 -24.53 -6.71 10.97
N ASP A 68 -25.41 -6.55 9.98
CA ASP A 68 -26.85 -6.80 10.13
C ASP A 68 -27.15 -8.27 10.45
N ARG A 69 -26.33 -9.18 9.92
CA ARG A 69 -26.46 -10.63 10.14
C ARG A 69 -25.50 -11.17 11.18
N THR A 70 -24.63 -10.32 11.73
CA THR A 70 -23.57 -10.69 12.68
C THR A 70 -22.77 -11.91 12.23
N ARG A 71 -22.36 -11.95 10.96
CA ARG A 71 -21.64 -13.09 10.38
C ARG A 71 -20.69 -12.67 9.27
N PHE A 72 -19.72 -13.53 8.97
CA PHE A 72 -18.89 -13.39 7.77
C PHE A 72 -19.69 -13.81 6.52
N GLN A 73 -19.53 -13.07 5.42
CA GLN A 73 -20.31 -13.31 4.20
C GLN A 73 -19.87 -14.56 3.44
N ASP A 74 -18.56 -14.80 3.39
CA ASP A 74 -17.98 -15.90 2.63
C ASP A 74 -17.43 -17.01 3.52
N ALA A 75 -17.65 -18.27 3.09
CA ALA A 75 -17.13 -19.45 3.76
C ALA A 75 -15.65 -19.75 3.40
N GLU A 76 -15.16 -19.21 2.28
CA GLU A 76 -13.77 -19.34 1.86
C GLU A 76 -12.90 -18.34 2.63
N LEU A 77 -11.93 -18.87 3.39
CA LEU A 77 -11.05 -18.09 4.23
C LEU A 77 -9.79 -17.74 3.45
N GLY A 78 -9.81 -16.58 2.77
CA GLY A 78 -8.63 -15.96 2.17
C GLY A 78 -7.85 -16.80 1.15
N LEU A 79 -6.81 -16.18 0.61
CA LEU A 79 -5.81 -16.83 -0.26
C LEU A 79 -4.43 -16.33 0.19
N ASP A 80 -3.40 -17.16 0.03
CA ASP A 80 -2.03 -16.68 0.11
C ASP A 80 -1.68 -15.96 -1.19
N VAL A 81 -1.36 -14.67 -1.10
CA VAL A 81 -1.19 -13.79 -2.26
C VAL A 81 0.16 -13.11 -2.25
N MET A 82 0.86 -13.16 -3.38
CA MET A 82 2.05 -12.36 -3.67
C MET A 82 1.73 -11.34 -4.77
N ILE A 83 2.08 -10.09 -4.55
CA ILE A 83 2.12 -9.03 -5.55
C ILE A 83 3.58 -8.61 -5.74
N ALA A 84 4.21 -9.16 -6.78
CA ALA A 84 5.57 -8.81 -7.19
C ALA A 84 5.51 -7.67 -8.21
N GLY A 85 5.71 -6.44 -7.74
CA GLY A 85 5.48 -5.23 -8.52
C GLY A 85 6.48 -4.99 -9.65
N ASN A 86 7.76 -5.32 -9.46
CA ASN A 86 8.84 -5.01 -10.42
C ASN A 86 8.85 -3.53 -10.87
N GLY A 87 8.42 -2.58 -10.04
CA GLY A 87 8.24 -1.17 -10.40
C GLY A 87 6.94 -0.85 -11.14
N ALA A 88 5.93 -1.72 -11.08
CA ALA A 88 4.57 -1.44 -11.53
C ALA A 88 3.91 -0.32 -10.72
N ILE A 89 2.93 0.33 -11.32
CA ILE A 89 2.14 1.40 -10.72
C ILE A 89 0.75 0.83 -10.40
N LEU A 90 0.36 0.86 -9.13
CA LEU A 90 -0.98 0.54 -8.66
C LEU A 90 -1.71 1.85 -8.37
N ASP A 91 -2.54 2.31 -9.30
CA ASP A 91 -3.40 3.46 -9.08
C ASP A 91 -4.73 2.98 -8.50
N LEU A 92 -4.89 3.09 -7.19
CA LEU A 92 -6.03 2.49 -6.51
C LEU A 92 -7.30 3.34 -6.62
N GLU A 93 -7.24 4.52 -7.24
CA GLU A 93 -8.42 5.36 -7.53
C GLU A 93 -9.28 5.70 -6.29
N GLY A 94 -8.64 5.87 -5.12
CA GLY A 94 -9.29 6.10 -3.83
C GLY A 94 -9.63 4.80 -3.07
N GLU A 95 -9.48 3.63 -3.71
CA GLU A 95 -9.73 2.32 -3.11
C GLU A 95 -8.49 1.78 -2.38
N GLN A 96 -8.58 0.53 -1.90
CA GLN A 96 -7.55 -0.11 -1.09
C GLN A 96 -7.33 -1.56 -1.52
N ILE A 97 -6.12 -2.06 -1.28
CA ILE A 97 -5.85 -3.49 -1.23
C ILE A 97 -6.14 -3.95 0.21
N CYS A 98 -7.32 -4.53 0.41
CA CYS A 98 -7.80 -4.97 1.72
C CYS A 98 -7.63 -6.48 1.88
N PHE A 99 -6.94 -6.89 2.94
CA PHE A 99 -6.74 -8.28 3.33
C PHE A 99 -7.42 -8.54 4.67
N SER A 100 -8.58 -9.18 4.63
CA SER A 100 -9.53 -9.17 5.74
C SER A 100 -9.95 -10.55 6.24
N PHE A 101 -9.93 -10.69 7.56
CA PHE A 101 -10.55 -11.78 8.30
C PHE A 101 -10.15 -13.16 7.77
N CYS A 102 -8.85 -13.38 7.62
CA CYS A 102 -8.27 -14.66 7.24
C CYS A 102 -7.02 -14.96 8.09
N THR A 103 -6.49 -16.17 7.97
CA THR A 103 -5.20 -16.57 8.59
C THR A 103 -4.09 -16.69 7.54
N ASN A 104 -4.37 -16.26 6.32
CA ASN A 104 -3.49 -16.31 5.16
C ASN A 104 -2.45 -15.19 5.20
N ARG A 105 -1.61 -15.19 4.17
CA ARG A 105 -0.53 -14.23 3.97
C ARG A 105 -0.71 -13.38 2.71
N LEU A 106 -0.53 -12.06 2.84
CA LEU A 106 -0.41 -11.14 1.70
C LEU A 106 0.97 -10.49 1.71
N ASP A 107 1.74 -10.69 0.64
CA ASP A 107 2.99 -9.98 0.42
C ASP A 107 2.91 -9.05 -0.79
N ILE A 108 3.37 -7.82 -0.61
CA ILE A 108 3.46 -6.82 -1.67
C ILE A 108 4.89 -6.30 -1.67
N GLN A 109 5.52 -6.30 -2.85
CA GLN A 109 6.86 -5.75 -2.99
C GLN A 109 7.06 -4.96 -4.29
N ASP A 110 7.99 -4.01 -4.25
CA ASP A 110 8.49 -3.28 -5.42
C ASP A 110 7.39 -2.59 -6.25
N CYS A 111 6.40 -1.99 -5.59
CA CYS A 111 5.29 -1.28 -6.22
C CYS A 111 5.37 0.25 -6.01
N ILE A 112 4.82 1.01 -6.94
CA ILE A 112 4.43 2.41 -6.73
C ILE A 112 2.91 2.42 -6.55
N VAL A 113 2.41 2.79 -5.39
CA VAL A 113 0.98 2.84 -5.06
C VAL A 113 0.52 4.29 -5.07
N LEU A 114 -0.53 4.60 -5.83
CA LEU A 114 -1.12 5.94 -5.93
C LEU A 114 -2.54 5.92 -5.36
N ASN A 115 -2.94 7.05 -4.76
CA ASN A 115 -4.34 7.35 -4.43
C ASN A 115 -5.04 6.26 -3.59
N GLY A 116 -4.32 5.56 -2.74
CA GLY A 116 -4.86 4.51 -1.88
C GLY A 116 -3.76 3.80 -1.11
N GLY A 117 -4.12 2.73 -0.40
CA GLY A 117 -3.19 2.01 0.46
C GLY A 117 -3.53 0.53 0.66
N VAL A 118 -2.82 -0.06 1.61
CA VAL A 118 -2.94 -1.46 2.00
C VAL A 118 -3.57 -1.55 3.39
N ARG A 119 -4.59 -2.39 3.54
CA ARG A 119 -5.28 -2.59 4.82
C ARG A 119 -5.25 -4.05 5.22
N PHE A 120 -4.74 -4.33 6.41
CA PHE A 120 -4.87 -5.63 7.07
C PHE A 120 -5.96 -5.53 8.12
N VAL A 121 -6.94 -6.42 8.05
CA VAL A 121 -8.07 -6.46 8.97
C VAL A 121 -8.16 -7.83 9.61
N GLY A 122 -8.09 -7.91 10.94
CA GLY A 122 -8.24 -9.17 11.65
C GLY A 122 -9.33 -9.18 12.72
N ASP A 123 -9.65 -10.39 13.14
CA ASP A 123 -10.58 -10.69 14.23
C ASP A 123 -9.90 -11.68 15.21
N ASN A 124 -10.04 -11.42 16.49
CA ASN A 124 -9.55 -12.27 17.57
C ASN A 124 -10.67 -12.53 18.58
N SER A 125 -11.85 -12.84 18.06
CA SER A 125 -12.97 -13.33 18.85
C SER A 125 -12.64 -14.69 19.48
N VAL A 126 -13.29 -15.01 20.60
CA VAL A 126 -12.98 -16.20 21.42
C VAL A 126 -13.08 -17.50 20.62
N ASP A 127 -14.00 -17.55 19.66
CA ASP A 127 -14.32 -18.76 18.92
C ASP A 127 -13.52 -18.92 17.63
N VAL A 128 -13.02 -17.82 17.05
CA VAL A 128 -12.26 -17.87 15.79
C VAL A 128 -11.19 -16.78 15.73
N GLN A 129 -9.95 -17.21 15.53
CA GLN A 129 -8.84 -16.31 15.24
C GLN A 129 -8.67 -16.17 13.73
N ARG A 130 -8.82 -14.95 13.22
CA ARG A 130 -8.66 -14.59 11.80
C ARG A 130 -7.74 -13.38 11.71
N VAL A 131 -6.46 -13.59 11.98
CA VAL A 131 -5.46 -12.52 12.00
C VAL A 131 -4.56 -12.68 10.77
N PRO A 132 -4.65 -11.78 9.77
CA PRO A 132 -3.84 -11.89 8.57
C PRO A 132 -2.36 -11.59 8.88
N ALA A 133 -1.48 -12.25 8.15
CA ALA A 133 -0.03 -12.02 8.17
C ALA A 133 0.45 -11.51 6.81
N GLY A 134 1.71 -11.08 6.68
CA GLY A 134 2.18 -10.59 5.39
C GLY A 134 3.38 -9.68 5.42
N SER A 135 3.65 -9.06 4.28
CA SER A 135 4.62 -7.98 4.19
C SER A 135 4.26 -6.92 3.17
N VAL A 136 4.66 -5.68 3.44
CA VAL A 136 4.63 -4.57 2.49
C VAL A 136 6.05 -4.01 2.45
N ARG A 137 6.76 -4.19 1.34
CA ARG A 137 8.20 -3.94 1.28
C ARG A 137 8.63 -3.21 0.02
N TYR A 138 9.57 -2.28 0.14
CA TYR A 138 10.12 -1.56 -1.03
C TYR A 138 9.04 -0.85 -1.88
N CYS A 139 7.92 -0.48 -1.27
CA CYS A 139 6.84 0.21 -1.95
C CYS A 139 6.96 1.73 -1.76
N THR A 140 6.58 2.49 -2.80
CA THR A 140 6.37 3.93 -2.70
C THR A 140 4.88 4.22 -2.71
N PHE A 141 4.36 4.83 -1.66
CA PHE A 141 2.98 5.31 -1.61
C PHE A 141 2.97 6.81 -1.87
N TYR A 142 2.34 7.23 -2.97
CA TYR A 142 2.21 8.64 -3.32
C TYR A 142 0.75 9.07 -3.15
N ARG A 143 0.56 10.03 -2.25
CA ARG A 143 -0.75 10.56 -1.88
C ARG A 143 -1.77 9.45 -1.56
N PRO A 144 -1.44 8.49 -0.68
CA PRO A 144 -2.43 7.52 -0.24
C PRO A 144 -3.61 8.26 0.40
N GLU A 145 -4.82 7.90 -0.01
CA GLU A 145 -6.03 8.35 0.67
C GLU A 145 -6.21 7.50 1.94
N GLU A 146 -6.53 8.16 3.05
CA GLU A 146 -6.56 7.57 4.39
C GLU A 146 -5.18 7.19 4.95
N TYR A 147 -4.65 6.03 4.54
CA TYR A 147 -3.40 5.47 5.06
C TYR A 147 -2.59 4.81 3.96
N ALA A 148 -1.25 4.83 4.06
CA ALA A 148 -0.44 3.99 3.18
C ALA A 148 -0.56 2.52 3.58
N VAL A 149 -0.39 2.23 4.88
CA VAL A 149 -0.62 0.91 5.46
C VAL A 149 -1.41 1.05 6.76
N ARG A 150 -2.53 0.32 6.86
CA ARG A 150 -3.36 0.26 8.07
C ARG A 150 -3.46 -1.17 8.58
N LEU A 151 -3.10 -1.38 9.85
CA LEU A 151 -3.23 -2.65 10.56
C LEU A 151 -4.35 -2.52 11.59
N MET A 152 -5.52 -3.07 11.29
CA MET A 152 -6.69 -3.04 12.14
C MET A 152 -6.98 -4.44 12.67
N GLY A 153 -6.63 -4.70 13.93
CA GLY A 153 -6.70 -6.08 14.44
C GLY A 153 -5.69 -7.01 13.75
N ALA A 154 -4.51 -6.49 13.40
CA ALA A 154 -3.41 -7.26 12.82
C ALA A 154 -2.07 -6.73 13.34
N GLY A 155 -1.03 -7.57 13.30
CA GLY A 155 0.31 -7.18 13.73
C GLY A 155 1.30 -8.35 13.71
N ALA A 156 0.97 -9.46 14.38
CA ALA A 156 1.80 -10.65 14.42
C ALA A 156 2.07 -11.16 13.00
N GLY A 157 3.35 -11.31 12.65
CA GLY A 157 3.74 -11.81 11.34
C GLY A 157 3.56 -10.81 10.20
N VAL A 158 3.28 -9.54 10.49
CA VAL A 158 3.25 -8.46 9.49
C VAL A 158 4.58 -7.69 9.50
N LEU A 159 5.24 -7.61 8.35
CA LEU A 159 6.48 -6.85 8.13
C LEU A 159 6.22 -5.64 7.22
N CYS A 160 6.47 -4.44 7.71
CA CYS A 160 6.52 -3.22 6.90
C CYS A 160 7.96 -2.74 6.82
N GLU A 161 8.60 -2.85 5.66
CA GLU A 161 10.04 -2.57 5.53
C GLU A 161 10.38 -1.74 4.29
N ARG A 162 11.23 -0.71 4.47
CA ARG A 162 11.80 0.07 3.35
C ARG A 162 10.76 0.68 2.42
N ASN A 163 9.62 1.07 2.97
CA ASN A 163 8.61 1.80 2.21
C ASN A 163 8.87 3.30 2.30
N LEU A 164 8.50 4.03 1.25
CA LEU A 164 8.46 5.49 1.22
C LEU A 164 7.01 5.93 1.10
N VAL A 165 6.56 6.82 1.99
CA VAL A 165 5.22 7.41 1.91
C VAL A 165 5.34 8.91 1.69
N VAL A 166 4.68 9.41 0.67
CA VAL A 166 4.74 10.82 0.25
C VAL A 166 3.34 11.41 0.29
N ASP A 167 3.18 12.52 1.01
CA ASP A 167 1.96 13.32 1.05
C ASP A 167 0.65 12.55 1.32
N PRO A 168 0.55 11.71 2.39
CA PRO A 168 -0.73 11.15 2.81
C PRO A 168 -1.86 12.19 2.86
N VAL A 169 -3.03 11.80 2.38
CA VAL A 169 -4.21 12.66 2.30
C VAL A 169 -5.11 12.40 3.51
N ASP A 170 -5.32 13.44 4.31
CA ASP A 170 -6.35 13.47 5.35
C ASP A 170 -7.73 13.64 4.68
N THR A 171 -8.53 12.58 4.76
CA THR A 171 -9.90 12.50 4.24
C THR A 171 -10.94 12.69 5.35
N GLY A 172 -10.52 13.05 6.57
CA GLY A 172 -11.35 13.24 7.74
C GLY A 172 -11.22 12.11 8.76
N GLN A 173 -12.35 11.66 9.29
CA GLN A 173 -12.40 10.58 10.28
C GLN A 173 -12.68 9.25 9.60
N ASP A 174 -11.93 8.25 10.01
CA ASP A 174 -12.12 6.86 9.62
C ASP A 174 -13.12 6.18 10.56
N VAL A 175 -13.62 5.02 10.15
CA VAL A 175 -14.68 4.28 10.82
C VAL A 175 -14.15 3.10 11.61
N MET A 176 -14.78 2.83 12.75
CA MET A 176 -14.66 1.56 13.44
C MET A 176 -15.37 0.47 12.64
N ILE A 177 -14.64 -0.54 12.19
CA ILE A 177 -15.16 -1.60 11.30
C ILE A 177 -16.43 -2.30 11.80
N TRP A 178 -16.54 -2.51 13.12
CA TRP A 178 -17.67 -3.21 13.74
C TRP A 178 -18.92 -2.34 13.91
N THR A 179 -18.78 -1.03 13.89
CA THR A 179 -19.91 -0.14 14.25
C THR A 179 -20.21 0.89 13.18
N GLY A 180 -19.31 1.08 12.22
CA GLY A 180 -19.34 2.19 11.26
C GLY A 180 -19.18 3.57 11.91
N ILE A 181 -18.96 3.65 13.23
CA ILE A 181 -18.86 4.92 13.95
C ILE A 181 -17.50 5.56 13.66
N THR A 182 -17.52 6.82 13.24
CA THR A 182 -16.32 7.64 13.11
C THR A 182 -15.92 8.24 14.47
N GLY A 183 -14.63 8.50 14.65
CA GLY A 183 -14.15 9.10 15.90
C GLY A 183 -12.84 9.86 15.74
N ASN A 184 -12.60 10.83 16.63
CA ASN A 184 -11.34 11.57 16.67
C ASN A 184 -10.11 10.69 16.97
N ASN A 185 -10.34 9.48 17.47
CA ASN A 185 -9.30 8.48 17.71
C ASN A 185 -8.90 7.69 16.46
N LEU A 186 -9.55 7.91 15.31
CA LEU A 186 -9.23 7.30 14.02
C LEU A 186 -8.98 8.38 12.96
N PRO A 187 -7.93 9.22 13.13
CA PRO A 187 -7.59 10.22 12.12
C PRO A 187 -7.04 9.56 10.86
N THR A 188 -7.45 10.08 9.70
CA THR A 188 -6.84 9.74 8.41
C THR A 188 -5.61 10.64 8.13
N GLY A 189 -4.92 10.40 7.02
CA GLY A 189 -3.72 11.14 6.63
C GLY A 189 -2.46 10.70 7.39
N LEU A 190 -2.51 9.54 8.05
CA LEU A 190 -1.34 8.91 8.68
C LEU A 190 -0.65 8.00 7.65
N ALA A 191 0.68 7.99 7.59
CA ALA A 191 1.37 7.04 6.71
C ALA A 191 1.16 5.59 7.18
N PHE A 192 1.47 5.29 8.44
CA PHE A 192 1.28 3.95 9.02
C PHE A 192 0.34 4.00 10.24
N GLY A 193 -0.82 3.36 10.12
CA GLY A 193 -1.76 3.15 11.23
C GLY A 193 -1.63 1.75 11.80
N LEU A 194 -1.21 1.63 13.07
CA LEU A 194 -0.94 0.36 13.74
C LEU A 194 -1.99 0.09 14.83
N SER A 195 -2.43 -1.15 15.02
CA SER A 195 -3.39 -1.49 16.07
C SER A 195 -2.82 -1.25 17.48
N ILE A 196 -3.57 -0.59 18.37
CA ILE A 196 -3.24 -0.50 19.81
C ILE A 196 -3.36 -1.84 20.53
N GLN A 197 -4.12 -2.79 19.96
CA GLN A 197 -4.47 -4.07 20.60
C GLN A 197 -3.36 -5.12 20.43
N THR A 198 -2.10 -4.71 20.61
CA THR A 198 -0.90 -5.52 20.35
C THR A 198 -0.80 -6.79 21.22
N GLY A 199 -1.45 -6.80 22.40
CA GLY A 199 -1.55 -8.02 23.22
C GLY A 199 -2.45 -9.10 22.61
N ALA A 200 -3.46 -8.70 21.81
CA ALA A 200 -4.37 -9.63 21.15
C ALA A 200 -3.90 -10.00 19.74
N PHE A 201 -3.34 -9.03 19.00
CA PHE A 201 -3.00 -9.20 17.59
C PHE A 201 -1.50 -9.26 17.30
N GLY A 202 -0.66 -9.14 18.33
CA GLY A 202 0.80 -9.06 18.20
C GLY A 202 1.32 -7.68 17.77
N LEU A 203 2.65 -7.54 17.79
CA LEU A 203 3.35 -6.36 17.29
C LEU A 203 3.82 -6.62 15.84
N PRO A 204 3.57 -5.67 14.91
CA PRO A 204 4.21 -5.71 13.59
C PRO A 204 5.71 -5.38 13.68
N ASP A 205 6.49 -5.89 12.73
CA ASP A 205 7.86 -5.44 12.49
C ASP A 205 7.83 -4.26 11.51
N VAL A 206 8.05 -3.05 12.01
CA VAL A 206 8.04 -1.80 11.22
C VAL A 206 9.45 -1.20 11.27
N ARG A 207 10.19 -1.30 10.16
CA ARG A 207 11.60 -0.86 10.11
C ARG A 207 11.98 -0.23 8.78
N ASP A 208 12.95 0.69 8.84
CA ASP A 208 13.52 1.35 7.66
C ASP A 208 12.50 2.06 6.74
N ASN A 209 11.31 2.41 7.25
CA ASN A 209 10.30 3.15 6.49
C ASN A 209 10.54 4.66 6.60
N TRP A 210 10.22 5.39 5.54
CA TRP A 210 10.37 6.83 5.45
C TRP A 210 9.07 7.49 5.03
N THR A 211 8.88 8.71 5.53
CA THR A 211 7.71 9.53 5.25
C THR A 211 8.17 10.92 4.86
N TYR A 212 7.44 11.56 3.95
CA TYR A 212 7.70 12.92 3.52
C TYR A 212 6.39 13.64 3.22
N HIS A 213 6.32 14.90 3.64
CA HIS A 213 5.23 15.80 3.29
C HIS A 213 5.79 17.06 2.61
N ALA A 214 5.12 17.54 1.58
CA ALA A 214 5.41 18.81 0.93
C ALA A 214 5.12 20.00 1.86
N ASP A 215 4.15 19.87 2.78
CA ASP A 215 3.94 20.82 3.88
C ASP A 215 5.01 20.59 4.98
N PRO A 216 5.92 21.55 5.23
CA PRO A 216 6.93 21.40 6.26
C PRO A 216 6.35 21.15 7.65
N ARG A 217 5.19 21.75 7.99
CA ARG A 217 4.55 21.56 9.31
C ARG A 217 4.05 20.14 9.50
N ALA A 218 3.63 19.47 8.43
CA ALA A 218 3.20 18.09 8.49
C ALA A 218 4.38 17.14 8.80
N ASN A 219 5.61 17.47 8.38
CA ASN A 219 6.81 16.72 8.77
C ASN A 219 7.23 16.93 10.23
N GLU A 220 6.74 17.99 10.87
CA GLU A 220 7.01 18.25 12.29
C GLU A 220 6.07 17.44 13.21
N ASP A 221 4.97 16.89 12.67
CA ASP A 221 3.99 16.11 13.42
C ASP A 221 4.29 14.60 13.32
N PRO A 222 4.83 13.97 14.39
CA PRO A 222 5.18 12.56 14.36
C PRO A 222 3.97 11.65 14.14
N LEU A 223 2.76 12.09 14.52
CA LEU A 223 1.55 11.28 14.35
C LEU A 223 1.23 11.09 12.87
N ARG A 224 1.53 12.07 12.00
CA ARG A 224 1.34 11.93 10.54
C ARG A 224 2.21 10.86 9.90
N HIS A 225 3.25 10.40 10.58
CA HIS A 225 4.14 9.37 10.09
C HIS A 225 3.77 7.98 10.62
N PHE A 226 3.65 7.85 11.94
CA PHE A 226 3.34 6.57 12.58
C PHE A 226 2.38 6.80 13.73
N GLY A 227 1.22 6.15 13.70
CA GLY A 227 0.19 6.25 14.71
C GLY A 227 -0.26 4.88 15.21
N PHE A 228 -0.54 4.78 16.52
CA PHE A 228 -1.30 3.66 17.06
C PHE A 228 -2.77 4.06 17.16
N LEU A 229 -3.66 3.21 16.65
CA LEU A 229 -5.10 3.40 16.50
C LEU A 229 -5.90 2.33 17.27
#